data_AF-W9H7Y1-F1
#
_entry.id   AF-W9H7Y1-F1
#
_cell.length_a   1.000
_cell.length_b   1.000
_cell.length_c   1.000
_cell.angle_alpha   90.00
_cell.angle_beta   90.00
_cell.angle_gamma   90.00
#
_symmetry.space_group_name_H-M   'P 1'
#
loop_
_entity.id
_entity.type
_entity.pdbx_description
1 polymer ?
#
loop_
_entity_poly.entity_id
_entity_poly.type
_entity_poly.pdbx_seq_one_letter_code
_entity_poly.pdbx_strand_id
1 'polypeptide(L)' 'MIGERGRLGWRQAVNYGKRSLAEVAMFRYGKVIGRGLHARTPPTRRTEANVACKVINIMTGSGMPVSRQVA' A
#
# COMPACT_ATOMS: atom_id res chain seq x y z
N MET A 1 -21.55 8.36 -18.30
CA MET A 1 -20.54 8.33 -17.19
C MET A 1 -19.18 8.95 -17.53
N ILE A 2 -18.34 8.42 -18.44
CA ILE A 2 -17.06 9.11 -18.83
C ILE A 2 -17.34 10.40 -19.63
N GLY A 3 -18.31 10.38 -20.56
CA GLY A 3 -18.67 11.56 -21.37
C GLY A 3 -19.24 12.74 -20.57
N GLU A 4 -19.86 12.48 -19.41
CA GLU A 4 -20.50 13.52 -18.58
C GLU A 4 -19.59 14.04 -17.45
N ARG A 5 -18.77 13.16 -16.86
CA ARG A 5 -17.92 13.48 -15.68
C ARG A 5 -16.43 13.57 -16.02
N GLY A 6 -16.07 13.33 -17.28
CA GLY A 6 -14.70 13.15 -17.71
C GLY A 6 -14.05 11.89 -17.13
N ARG A 7 -12.82 11.60 -17.60
CA ARG A 7 -12.05 10.42 -17.14
C ARG A 7 -11.71 10.48 -15.65
N LEU A 8 -11.42 11.67 -15.11
CA LEU A 8 -11.04 11.83 -13.70
C LEU A 8 -12.23 11.55 -12.78
N GLY A 9 -13.39 12.14 -13.07
CA GLY A 9 -14.62 11.93 -12.31
C GLY A 9 -15.13 10.50 -12.38
N TRP A 10 -14.96 9.83 -13.54
CA TRP A 10 -15.23 8.40 -13.64
C TRP A 10 -14.30 7.57 -12.74
N ARG A 11 -12.99 7.81 -12.75
CA ARG A 11 -12.04 7.07 -11.89
C ARG A 11 -12.33 7.23 -10.41
N GLN A 12 -12.73 8.43 -9.99
CA GLN A 12 -13.12 8.70 -8.61
C GLN A 12 -14.42 7.95 -8.26
N ALA A 13 -15.43 7.99 -9.14
CA ALA A 13 -16.70 7.29 -8.93
C ALA A 13 -16.54 5.78 -8.79
N VAL A 14 -15.60 5.16 -9.53
CA VAL A 14 -15.35 3.71 -9.49
C VAL A 14 -14.21 3.30 -8.56
N ASN A 15 -13.62 4.23 -7.79
CA ASN A 15 -12.46 3.98 -6.93
C ASN A 15 -11.32 3.23 -7.65
N TYR A 16 -11.08 3.57 -8.92
CA TYR A 16 -10.15 2.85 -9.80
C TYR A 16 -8.73 2.71 -9.19
N GLY A 17 -8.29 3.70 -8.41
CA GLY A 17 -6.97 3.73 -7.79
C GLY A 17 -6.75 2.74 -6.64
N LYS A 18 -7.80 2.08 -6.13
CA LYS A 18 -7.70 1.23 -4.93
C LYS A 18 -6.71 0.08 -5.09
N ARG A 19 -6.69 -0.57 -6.26
CA ARG A 19 -5.74 -1.64 -6.56
C ARG A 19 -4.30 -1.14 -6.62
N SER A 20 -4.06 -0.02 -7.30
CA SER A 20 -2.73 0.58 -7.40
C SER A 20 -2.19 0.97 -6.02
N LEU A 21 -3.03 1.51 -5.13
CA LEU A 21 -2.65 1.81 -3.74
C LEU A 21 -2.26 0.54 -2.96
N ALA A 22 -2.99 -0.56 -3.12
CA ALA A 22 -2.67 -1.83 -2.48
C ALA A 22 -1.34 -2.41 -3.00
N GLU A 23 -1.09 -2.34 -4.31
CA GLU A 23 0.17 -2.78 -4.92
C GLU A 23 1.36 -1.96 -4.39
N VAL A 24 1.22 -0.64 -4.29
CA VAL A 24 2.25 0.24 -3.69
C VAL A 24 2.46 -0.07 -2.20
N ALA A 25 1.40 -0.35 -1.44
CA ALA A 25 1.52 -0.74 -0.05
C ALA A 25 2.30 -2.05 0.11
N MET A 26 2.05 -3.05 -0.75
CA MET A 26 2.81 -4.31 -0.74
C MET A 26 4.25 -4.15 -1.20
N PHE A 27 4.51 -3.28 -2.18
CA PHE A 27 5.88 -2.91 -2.54
C PHE A 27 6.64 -2.31 -1.36
N ARG A 28 6.01 -1.37 -0.63
CA ARG A 28 6.59 -0.76 0.57
C ARG A 28 6.81 -1.76 1.68
N TYR A 29 5.87 -2.69 1.90
CA TYR A 29 6.03 -3.79 2.85
C TYR A 29 7.34 -4.53 2.57
N GLY A 30 7.57 -4.97 1.33
CA GLY A 30 8.77 -5.69 0.95
C GLY A 30 10.07 -4.88 1.06
N LYS A 31 9.99 -3.55 0.86
CA LYS A 31 11.14 -2.64 0.94
C LYS A 31 11.51 -2.24 2.37
N VAL A 32 10.53 -2.04 3.24
CA VAL A 32 10.73 -1.51 4.61
C VAL A 32 10.86 -2.64 5.62
N ILE A 33 9.99 -3.66 5.56
CA ILE A 33 9.97 -4.77 6.51
C ILE A 33 10.91 -5.89 6.06
N GLY A 34 10.88 -6.21 4.77
CA GLY A 34 11.70 -7.25 4.17
C GLY A 34 10.91 -8.24 3.32
N ARG A 35 11.61 -9.15 2.66
CA ARG A 35 11.03 -10.11 1.69
C ARG A 35 10.37 -11.34 2.31
N GLY A 36 10.43 -11.52 3.63
CA GLY A 36 9.95 -12.72 4.30
C GLY A 36 9.47 -12.48 5.73
N LEU A 37 8.91 -13.53 6.33
CA LEU A 37 8.49 -13.58 7.73
C LEU A 37 9.55 -14.34 8.53
N HIS A 38 9.90 -13.83 9.70
CA HIS A 38 10.95 -14.38 10.56
C HIS A 38 10.38 -15.35 11.60
N ALA A 39 9.10 -15.20 11.94
CA ALA A 39 8.46 -16.04 12.92
C ALA A 39 8.35 -17.49 12.44
N ARG A 40 8.56 -18.45 13.35
CA ARG A 40 8.69 -19.88 13.00
C ARG A 40 7.36 -20.61 12.91
N THR A 41 6.34 -20.18 13.66
CA THR A 41 5.05 -20.88 13.72
C THR A 41 3.99 -20.15 12.88
N PRO A 42 3.03 -20.85 12.26
CA PRO A 42 1.93 -20.21 11.54
C PRO A 42 1.18 -19.10 12.31
N PRO A 43 0.81 -19.27 13.61
CA PRO A 43 0.12 -18.21 14.34
C PRO A 43 1.01 -16.97 14.54
N THR A 44 2.29 -17.17 14.85
CA THR A 44 3.23 -16.05 15.06
C THR A 44 3.55 -15.31 13.75
N ARG A 45 3.61 -16.03 12.62
CA ARG A 45 3.72 -15.44 11.27
C ARG A 45 2.52 -14.55 10.92
N ARG A 46 1.30 -14.97 11.27
CA ARG A 46 0.10 -14.15 11.07
C ARG A 46 0.16 -12.87 11.91
N THR A 47 0.60 -12.97 13.16
CA THR A 47 0.78 -11.80 14.03
C THR A 47 1.86 -10.86 13.49
N GLU A 48 3.01 -11.39 13.06
CA GLU A 48 4.09 -10.61 12.44
C GLU A 48 3.59 -9.82 11.22
N ALA A 49 2.89 -10.48 10.31
CA ALA A 49 2.32 -9.84 9.12
C ALA A 49 1.31 -8.73 9.49
N ASN A 50 0.42 -8.98 10.46
CA ASN A 50 -0.55 -8.00 10.92
C ASN A 50 0.11 -6.76 11.53
N VAL A 51 1.14 -6.96 12.36
CA VAL A 51 1.91 -5.87 12.98
C VAL A 51 2.66 -5.09 11.90
N ALA A 52 3.30 -5.76 10.96
CA ALA A 52 4.00 -5.13 9.84
C ALA A 52 3.06 -4.26 8.99
N CYS A 53 1.87 -4.75 8.64
CA CYS A 53 0.83 -3.96 7.97
C CYS A 53 0.41 -2.74 8.80
N LYS A 54 0.24 -2.90 10.12
CA LYS A 54 -0.09 -1.79 11.02
C LYS A 54 1.01 -0.71 11.03
N VAL A 55 2.27 -1.12 11.07
CA VAL A 55 3.42 -0.19 11.00
C VAL A 55 3.40 0.59 9.69
N ILE A 56 3.22 -0.07 8.54
CA ILE A 56 3.13 0.61 7.24
C ILE A 56 1.98 1.63 7.21
N ASN A 57 0.83 1.30 7.78
CA ASN A 57 -0.32 2.22 7.87
C ASN A 57 -0.01 3.43 8.78
N ILE A 58 0.64 3.22 9.92
CA ILE A 58 1.08 4.30 10.82
C ILE A 58 2.07 5.23 10.10
N MET A 59 3.06 4.67 9.40
CA MET A 59 4.01 5.46 8.60
C MET A 59 3.26 6.30 7.57
N THR A 60 2.28 5.71 6.89
CA THR A 60 1.46 6.43 5.89
C THR A 60 0.68 7.59 6.50
N GLY A 61 0.08 7.39 7.69
CA GLY A 61 -0.64 8.45 8.41
C GLY A 61 0.29 9.54 8.96
N SER A 62 1.54 9.21 9.25
CA SER A 62 2.55 10.17 9.76
C SER A 62 3.18 11.02 8.64
N GLY A 63 3.00 10.62 7.38
CA GLY A 63 3.56 11.31 6.22
C GLY A 63 4.30 10.36 5.28
N MET A 64 4.29 10.69 3.99
CA MET A 64 4.92 9.87 2.96
C MET A 64 6.24 10.49 2.49
N PRO A 65 7.29 9.68 2.26
CA PRO A 65 8.51 10.16 1.65
C PRO A 65 8.24 10.65 0.23
N VAL A 66 8.85 11.77 -0.15
CA VAL A 66 8.75 12.33 -1.50
C VAL A 66 9.68 11.55 -2.42
N SER A 67 9.12 10.76 -3.34
CA SER A 67 9.89 10.11 -4.40
C SER A 67 10.04 11.05 -5.59
N ARG A 68 11.29 11.26 -6.04
CA ARG A 68 11.58 12.02 -7.27
C ARG A 68 12.28 11.11 -8.26
N GLN A 69 11.87 11.18 -9.53
CA GLN A 69 12.59 10.51 -10.62
C GLN A 69 13.91 11.25 -10.85
N VAL A 70 15.02 10.51 -10.83
CA VAL A 70 16.33 11.02 -11.20
C VAL A 70 16.54 10.67 -12.67
N ALA A 71 16.95 11.67 -13.46
CA ALA A 71 17.21 11.55 -14.89
C ALA A 71 18.62 11.01 -15.16
#